data_AF-A0AAW2QMT1-F1
#
_entry.id   AF-A0AAW2QMT1-F1
#
_cell.length_a   1.000
_cell.length_b   1.000
_cell.length_c   1.000
_cell.angle_alpha   90.00
_cell.angle_beta   90.00
_cell.angle_gamma   90.00
#
_symmetry.space_group_name_H-M   'P 1'
#
loop_
_entity.id
_entity.type
_entity.pdbx_description
1 polymer ?
#
loop_
_entity_poly.entity_id
_entity_poly.type
_entity_poly.pdbx_seq_one_letter_code
_entity_poly.pdbx_strand_id
1 'polypeptide(L)'
;MNTSYEKMDEKFEYIQENLNMASKRVAPLQSLSIAAKALETRINRAVSPGLALLESFKLFESLQRNLLEIASGLLAEKNSRKRLEKLIRYVDCVDKLKEAIVCISRESDPAIQKLQEVVEFLSRTKATDRYRTERLRETLITLKAICETEVDSMSFDGLLDEALLNLQDEYEGLLKKLRHQNIGEHQGEAVDGKYLVSNSLGSELEVEVLRRISETLAANDCLDICIDMFVKVRYIRAAKALMRLSPDYLKTYTPEEIDEMEWESLETSIALWIQHFELAVKNRFRSRKEPLQPSSRKHHGRNGLARVFHQDC
;
A
#
# COMPACT_ATOMS: atom_id res chain seq x y z
N MET A 1 -22.46 -83.01 -41.86
CA MET A 1 -22.76 -81.73 -41.16
C MET A 1 -21.59 -81.28 -40.26
N ASN A 2 -20.83 -82.16 -39.59
CA ASN A 2 -19.73 -81.76 -38.67
C ASN A 2 -18.57 -80.97 -39.29
N THR A 3 -18.15 -81.28 -40.52
CA THR A 3 -17.02 -80.60 -41.19
C THR A 3 -17.27 -79.14 -41.56
N SER A 4 -18.53 -78.69 -41.57
CA SER A 4 -18.85 -77.27 -41.79
C SER A 4 -18.74 -76.46 -40.50
N TYR A 5 -18.98 -77.09 -39.35
CA TYR A 5 -18.86 -76.44 -38.04
C TYR A 5 -17.40 -76.31 -37.63
N GLU A 6 -16.58 -77.34 -37.84
CA GLU A 6 -15.13 -77.28 -37.59
C GLU A 6 -14.44 -76.17 -38.40
N LYS A 7 -14.80 -76.01 -39.68
CA LYS A 7 -14.28 -74.91 -40.52
C LYS A 7 -14.77 -73.52 -40.07
N MET A 8 -15.91 -73.44 -39.40
CA MET A 8 -16.40 -72.17 -38.83
C MET A 8 -15.67 -71.85 -37.53
N ASP A 9 -15.41 -72.85 -36.68
CA ASP A 9 -14.64 -72.68 -35.44
C ASP A 9 -13.18 -72.30 -35.73
N GLU A 10 -12.52 -72.95 -36.69
CA GLU A 10 -11.16 -72.57 -37.11
C GLU A 10 -11.07 -71.13 -37.63
N LYS A 11 -12.08 -70.70 -38.41
CA LYS A 11 -12.17 -69.31 -38.88
C LYS A 11 -12.43 -68.34 -37.74
N PHE A 12 -13.24 -68.73 -36.75
CA PHE A 12 -13.54 -67.90 -35.60
C PHE A 12 -12.29 -67.71 -34.73
N GLU A 13 -11.57 -68.80 -34.41
CA GLU A 13 -10.29 -68.75 -33.69
C GLU A 13 -9.25 -67.88 -34.43
N TYR A 14 -9.15 -68.03 -35.75
CA TYR A 14 -8.27 -67.20 -36.57
C TYR A 14 -8.64 -65.71 -36.53
N ILE A 15 -9.93 -65.38 -36.58
CA ILE A 15 -10.42 -63.99 -36.45
C ILE A 15 -10.13 -63.47 -35.04
N GLN A 16 -10.42 -64.25 -34.00
CA GLN A 16 -10.18 -63.91 -32.59
C GLN A 16 -8.70 -63.63 -32.33
N GLU A 17 -7.80 -64.47 -32.85
CA GLU A 17 -6.36 -64.31 -32.73
C GLU A 17 -5.86 -63.05 -33.45
N ASN A 18 -6.35 -62.80 -34.67
CA ASN A 18 -6.05 -61.56 -35.40
C ASN A 18 -6.57 -60.32 -34.67
N LEU A 19 -7.76 -60.38 -34.07
CA LEU A 19 -8.35 -59.29 -33.30
C LEU A 19 -7.53 -59.02 -32.04
N ASN A 20 -7.07 -60.07 -31.35
CA ASN A 20 -6.18 -59.94 -30.21
C ASN A 20 -4.81 -59.37 -30.59
N MET A 21 -4.22 -59.81 -31.71
CA MET A 21 -2.98 -59.24 -32.22
C MET A 21 -3.14 -57.77 -32.63
N ALA A 22 -4.23 -57.42 -33.31
CA ALA A 22 -4.54 -56.04 -33.68
C ALA A 22 -4.76 -55.17 -32.45
N SER A 23 -5.53 -55.64 -31.46
CA SER A 23 -5.77 -54.96 -30.19
C SER A 23 -4.46 -54.68 -29.44
N LYS A 24 -3.57 -55.68 -29.33
CA LYS A 24 -2.24 -55.50 -28.72
C LYS A 24 -1.39 -54.46 -29.45
N ARG A 25 -1.49 -54.38 -30.79
CA ARG A 25 -0.76 -53.38 -31.59
C ARG A 25 -1.36 -51.97 -31.49
N VAL A 26 -2.67 -51.86 -31.27
CA VAL A 26 -3.40 -50.57 -31.19
C VAL A 26 -3.41 -50.00 -29.76
N ALA A 27 -3.32 -50.84 -28.72
CA ALA A 27 -3.33 -50.41 -27.32
C ALA A 27 -2.31 -49.30 -26.98
N PRO A 28 -1.05 -49.32 -27.47
CA PRO A 28 -0.12 -48.21 -27.26
C PRO A 28 -0.58 -46.89 -27.88
N LEU A 29 -1.21 -46.94 -29.06
CA LEU A 29 -1.74 -45.75 -29.75
C LEU A 29 -2.94 -45.17 -29.00
N GLN A 30 -3.81 -46.03 -28.48
CA GLN A 30 -4.94 -45.61 -27.63
C GLN A 30 -4.44 -44.96 -26.33
N SER A 31 -3.46 -45.57 -25.66
CA SER A 31 -2.83 -45.00 -24.47
C SER A 31 -2.23 -43.63 -24.73
N LEU A 32 -1.50 -43.48 -25.85
CA LEU A 32 -0.91 -42.20 -26.26
C LEU A 32 -1.96 -41.14 -26.60
N SER A 33 -3.05 -41.53 -27.26
CA SER A 33 -4.18 -40.64 -27.55
C SER A 33 -4.85 -40.12 -26.28
N ILE A 34 -5.08 -41.01 -25.29
CA ILE A 34 -5.63 -40.63 -23.99
C ILE A 34 -4.68 -39.69 -23.24
N ALA A 35 -3.38 -39.98 -23.25
CA ALA A 35 -2.37 -39.13 -22.63
C ALA A 35 -2.31 -37.73 -23.28
N ALA A 36 -2.41 -37.64 -24.60
CA ALA A 36 -2.45 -36.37 -25.33
C ALA A 36 -3.68 -35.53 -24.97
N LYS A 37 -4.88 -36.13 -24.91
CA LYS A 37 -6.10 -35.41 -24.49
C LYS A 37 -6.04 -34.95 -23.03
N ALA A 38 -5.45 -35.77 -22.17
CA ALA A 38 -5.22 -35.43 -20.76
C ALA A 38 -4.17 -34.31 -20.58
N LEU A 39 -3.17 -34.24 -21.46
CA LEU A 39 -2.20 -33.14 -21.52
C LEU A 39 -2.87 -31.85 -21.98
N GLU A 40 -3.62 -31.88 -23.08
CA GLU A 40 -4.35 -30.72 -23.61
C GLU A 40 -5.27 -30.09 -22.56
N THR A 41 -6.01 -30.92 -21.82
CA THR A 41 -6.87 -30.44 -20.73
C THR A 41 -6.09 -29.71 -19.63
N ARG A 42 -4.88 -30.19 -19.29
CA ARG A 42 -4.02 -29.56 -18.27
C ARG A 42 -3.40 -28.27 -18.78
N ILE A 43 -2.96 -28.25 -20.04
CA ILE A 43 -2.46 -27.03 -20.70
C ILE A 43 -3.56 -25.96 -20.68
N ASN A 44 -4.77 -26.28 -21.13
CA ASN A 44 -5.88 -25.32 -21.13
C ASN A 44 -6.21 -24.78 -19.73
N ARG A 45 -6.06 -25.60 -18.68
CA ARG A 45 -6.22 -25.17 -17.28
C ARG A 45 -5.07 -24.29 -16.78
N ALA A 46 -3.86 -24.44 -17.31
CA ALA A 46 -2.69 -23.63 -16.94
C ALA A 46 -2.64 -22.30 -17.68
N VAL A 47 -3.21 -22.22 -18.89
CA VAL A 47 -3.23 -20.98 -19.69
C VAL A 47 -3.97 -19.86 -18.98
N SER A 48 -5.14 -20.12 -18.39
CA SER A 48 -5.95 -19.07 -17.77
C SER A 48 -5.25 -18.37 -16.59
N PRO A 49 -4.66 -19.07 -15.61
CA PRO A 49 -3.85 -18.43 -14.56
C PRO A 49 -2.61 -17.71 -15.11
N GLY A 50 -1.93 -18.29 -16.11
CA GLY A 50 -0.78 -17.64 -16.73
C GLY A 50 -1.14 -16.32 -17.43
N LEU A 51 -2.31 -16.25 -18.07
CA LEU A 51 -2.82 -15.02 -18.67
C LEU A 51 -3.19 -13.98 -17.61
N ALA A 52 -3.88 -14.38 -16.54
CA ALA A 52 -4.24 -13.48 -15.45
C ALA A 52 -3.00 -12.86 -14.77
N LEU A 53 -1.95 -13.66 -14.56
CA LEU A 53 -0.67 -13.18 -14.05
C LEU A 53 -0.05 -12.14 -15.00
N LEU A 54 -0.01 -12.44 -16.29
CA LEU A 54 0.55 -11.55 -17.31
C LEU A 54 -0.24 -10.23 -17.46
N GLU A 55 -1.57 -10.29 -17.35
CA GLU A 55 -2.43 -9.10 -17.31
C GLU A 55 -2.16 -8.25 -16.06
N SER A 56 -1.91 -8.89 -14.91
CA SER A 56 -1.56 -8.20 -13.66
C SER A 56 -0.22 -7.45 -13.77
N PHE A 57 0.80 -8.07 -14.37
CA PHE A 57 2.07 -7.39 -14.66
C PHE A 57 1.90 -6.21 -15.63
N LYS A 58 1.11 -6.37 -16.71
CA LYS A 58 0.82 -5.26 -17.63
C LYS A 58 0.11 -4.11 -16.96
N LEU A 59 -0.86 -4.41 -16.08
CA LEU A 59 -1.55 -3.39 -15.30
C LEU A 59 -0.56 -2.64 -14.41
N PHE A 60 0.30 -3.37 -13.70
CA PHE A 60 1.35 -2.80 -12.86
C PHE A 60 2.29 -1.86 -13.64
N GLU A 61 2.82 -2.29 -14.78
CA GLU A 61 3.66 -1.44 -15.65
C GLU A 61 2.93 -0.18 -16.14
N SER A 62 1.62 -0.27 -16.41
CA SER A 62 0.82 0.89 -16.79
C SER A 62 0.64 1.87 -15.63
N LEU A 63 0.46 1.36 -14.41
CA LEU A 63 0.34 2.15 -13.20
C LEU A 63 1.67 2.83 -12.84
N GLN A 64 2.79 2.15 -13.00
CA GLN A 64 4.13 2.75 -12.82
C GLN A 64 4.35 3.95 -13.76
N ARG A 65 4.03 3.80 -15.05
CA ARG A 65 4.14 4.90 -16.02
C ARG A 65 3.25 6.08 -15.63
N ASN A 66 1.99 5.80 -15.29
CA ASN A 66 1.05 6.83 -14.84
C ASN A 66 1.56 7.55 -13.57
N LEU A 67 2.15 6.81 -12.63
CA LEU A 67 2.69 7.38 -11.40
C LEU A 67 3.82 8.38 -11.70
N LEU A 68 4.76 8.03 -12.58
CA LEU A 68 5.86 8.90 -13.00
C LEU A 68 5.36 10.15 -13.76
N GLU A 69 4.35 9.99 -14.62
CA GLU A 69 3.71 11.11 -15.31
C GLU A 69 3.02 12.06 -14.32
N ILE A 70 2.33 11.53 -13.30
CA ILE A 70 1.71 12.36 -12.26
C ILE A 70 2.80 13.06 -11.41
N ALA A 71 3.86 12.36 -11.04
CA ALA A 71 4.98 12.90 -10.24
C ALA A 71 5.68 14.06 -10.96
N SER A 72 6.04 13.88 -12.24
CA SER A 72 6.62 14.96 -13.05
C SER A 72 5.64 16.14 -13.21
N GLY A 73 4.36 15.85 -13.39
CA GLY A 73 3.29 16.85 -13.44
C GLY A 73 3.06 17.58 -12.11
N LEU A 74 3.40 16.97 -10.97
CA LEU A 74 3.35 17.59 -9.64
C LEU A 74 4.51 18.58 -9.43
N LEU A 75 5.72 18.20 -9.83
CA LEU A 75 6.91 19.05 -9.75
C LEU A 75 6.78 20.33 -10.61
N ALA A 76 6.16 20.22 -11.79
CA ALA A 76 5.96 21.35 -12.68
C ALA A 76 4.80 22.29 -12.28
N GLU A 77 3.88 21.85 -11.42
CA GLU A 77 2.68 22.60 -11.08
C GLU A 77 2.94 23.69 -10.04
N LYS A 78 2.77 24.95 -10.45
CA LYS A 78 2.98 26.13 -9.59
C LYS A 78 1.72 26.53 -8.81
N ASN A 79 0.54 26.14 -9.26
CA ASN A 79 -0.72 26.49 -8.59
C ASN A 79 -0.98 25.54 -7.40
N SER A 80 -1.10 26.10 -6.20
CA SER A 80 -1.27 25.33 -4.95
C SER A 80 -2.50 24.43 -4.97
N ARG A 81 -3.66 24.92 -5.44
CA ARG A 81 -4.90 24.13 -5.47
C ARG A 81 -4.82 22.98 -6.46
N LYS A 82 -4.33 23.23 -7.68
CA LYS A 82 -4.17 22.19 -8.70
C LYS A 82 -3.14 21.15 -8.29
N ARG A 83 -2.07 21.56 -7.59
CA ARG A 83 -1.07 20.65 -7.05
C ARG A 83 -1.68 19.71 -6.01
N LEU A 84 -2.51 20.22 -5.11
CA LEU A 84 -3.21 19.39 -4.13
C LEU A 84 -4.17 18.39 -4.79
N GLU A 85 -4.93 18.80 -5.82
CA GLU A 85 -5.79 17.89 -6.59
C GLU A 85 -4.98 16.79 -7.30
N LYS A 86 -3.82 17.13 -7.87
CA LYS A 86 -2.88 16.15 -8.45
C LYS A 86 -2.30 15.22 -7.39
N LEU A 87 -2.06 15.70 -6.19
CA LEU A 87 -1.54 14.91 -5.08
C LEU A 87 -2.54 13.85 -4.63
N ILE A 88 -3.84 14.15 -4.64
CA ILE A 88 -4.89 13.12 -4.43
C ILE A 88 -4.81 12.03 -5.51
N ARG A 89 -4.68 12.41 -6.78
CA ARG A 89 -4.55 11.43 -7.87
C ARG A 89 -3.28 10.59 -7.76
N TYR A 90 -2.20 11.21 -7.28
CA TYR A 90 -0.94 10.53 -7.01
C TYR A 90 -1.12 9.48 -5.92
N VAL A 91 -1.73 9.85 -4.79
CA VAL A 91 -2.08 8.93 -3.70
C VAL A 91 -2.96 7.77 -4.21
N ASP A 92 -4.04 8.06 -4.96
CA ASP A 92 -4.91 7.02 -5.54
C ASP A 92 -4.14 6.08 -6.48
N CYS A 93 -3.09 6.56 -7.17
CA CYS A 93 -2.25 5.75 -8.03
C CYS A 93 -1.29 4.86 -7.22
N VAL A 94 -0.75 5.36 -6.10
CA VAL A 94 0.07 4.58 -5.16
C VAL A 94 -0.73 3.44 -4.55
N ASP A 95 -1.97 3.71 -4.11
CA ASP A 95 -2.87 2.68 -3.58
C ASP A 95 -3.14 1.58 -4.62
N LYS A 96 -3.45 1.97 -5.86
CA LYS A 96 -3.65 1.01 -6.97
C LYS A 96 -2.40 0.22 -7.30
N LEU A 97 -1.23 0.85 -7.24
CA LEU A 97 0.05 0.18 -7.48
C LEU A 97 0.28 -0.92 -6.44
N LYS A 98 0.04 -0.60 -5.16
CA LYS A 98 0.09 -1.58 -4.07
C LYS A 98 -0.90 -2.73 -4.29
N GLU A 99 -2.15 -2.42 -4.63
CA GLU A 99 -3.17 -3.44 -4.92
C GLU A 99 -2.75 -4.36 -6.07
N ALA A 100 -2.11 -3.80 -7.11
CA ALA A 100 -1.60 -4.57 -8.23
C ALA A 100 -0.47 -5.54 -7.80
N ILE A 101 0.45 -5.13 -6.92
CA ILE A 101 1.51 -6.00 -6.37
C ILE A 101 0.88 -7.15 -5.57
N VAL A 102 -0.12 -6.86 -4.72
CA VAL A 102 -0.85 -7.89 -3.97
C VAL A 102 -1.57 -8.84 -4.92
N CYS A 103 -2.14 -8.35 -6.02
CA CYS A 103 -2.75 -9.19 -7.05
C CYS A 103 -1.72 -10.07 -7.75
N ILE A 104 -0.56 -9.54 -8.18
CA ILE A 104 0.53 -10.33 -8.78
C ILE A 104 0.96 -11.46 -7.84
N SER A 105 1.14 -11.13 -6.55
CA SER A 105 1.50 -12.11 -5.51
C SER A 105 0.45 -13.21 -5.34
N ARG A 106 -0.83 -12.88 -5.53
CA ARG A 106 -1.94 -13.85 -5.43
C ARG A 106 -2.07 -14.72 -6.69
N GLU A 107 -1.83 -14.15 -7.87
CA GLU A 107 -1.96 -14.86 -9.15
C GLU A 107 -0.71 -15.68 -9.53
N SER A 108 0.45 -15.40 -8.91
CA SER A 108 1.70 -16.13 -9.16
C SER A 108 1.60 -17.61 -8.74
N ASP A 109 1.09 -17.88 -7.54
CA ASP A 109 0.95 -19.23 -6.99
C ASP A 109 0.08 -20.16 -7.86
N PRO A 110 -1.15 -19.78 -8.26
CA PRO A 110 -1.96 -20.59 -9.18
C PRO A 110 -1.28 -20.84 -10.52
N ALA A 111 -0.60 -19.84 -11.09
CA ALA A 111 0.10 -19.99 -12.36
C ALA A 111 1.27 -20.99 -12.25
N ILE A 112 2.06 -20.87 -11.19
CA ILE A 112 3.18 -21.76 -10.88
C ILE A 112 2.67 -23.19 -10.61
N GLN A 113 1.63 -23.34 -9.80
CA GLN A 113 1.08 -24.66 -9.45
C GLN A 113 0.53 -25.38 -10.68
N LYS A 114 -0.22 -24.68 -11.55
CA LYS A 114 -0.77 -25.30 -12.75
C LYS A 114 0.30 -25.65 -13.78
N LEU A 115 1.34 -24.84 -13.90
CA LEU A 115 2.50 -25.17 -14.73
C LEU A 115 3.26 -26.39 -14.17
N GLN A 116 3.41 -26.47 -12.85
CA GLN A 116 4.02 -27.62 -12.18
C GLN A 116 3.23 -28.92 -12.41
N GLU A 117 1.89 -28.89 -12.33
CA GLU A 117 1.02 -30.04 -12.66
C GLU A 117 1.26 -30.56 -14.10
N VAL A 118 1.48 -29.66 -15.07
CA VAL A 118 1.80 -30.02 -16.45
C VAL A 118 3.17 -30.68 -16.55
N VAL A 119 4.20 -30.09 -15.92
CA VAL A 119 5.57 -30.65 -15.92
C VAL A 119 5.62 -32.04 -15.27
N GLU A 120 4.94 -32.23 -14.14
CA GLU A 120 4.85 -33.52 -13.46
C GLU A 120 4.12 -34.56 -14.31
N PHE A 121 3.03 -34.18 -14.97
CA PHE A 121 2.29 -35.06 -15.87
C PHE A 121 3.16 -35.53 -17.05
N LEU A 122 3.88 -34.61 -17.69
CA LEU A 122 4.78 -34.93 -18.79
C LEU A 122 5.92 -35.85 -18.35
N SER A 123 6.47 -35.61 -17.16
CA SER A 123 7.53 -36.45 -16.58
C SER A 123 7.07 -37.88 -16.31
N ARG A 124 5.81 -38.08 -15.90
CA ARG A 124 5.24 -39.42 -15.60
C ARG A 124 4.78 -40.18 -16.84
N THR A 125 4.16 -39.49 -17.80
CA THR A 125 3.49 -40.13 -18.94
C THR A 125 4.39 -40.29 -20.16
N LYS A 126 5.54 -39.60 -20.22
CA LYS A 126 6.40 -39.54 -21.42
C LYS A 126 5.62 -39.17 -22.69
N ALA A 127 4.56 -38.38 -22.53
CA ALA A 127 3.68 -37.97 -23.63
C ALA A 127 4.37 -37.04 -24.64
N THR A 128 5.54 -36.48 -24.28
CA THR A 128 6.38 -35.65 -25.13
C THR A 128 7.85 -36.08 -25.02
N ASP A 129 8.69 -35.56 -25.91
CA ASP A 129 10.13 -35.77 -25.85
C ASP A 129 10.78 -35.17 -24.59
N ARG A 130 11.93 -35.73 -24.23
CA ARG A 130 12.68 -35.34 -23.03
C ARG A 130 13.11 -33.88 -23.07
N TYR A 131 13.46 -33.35 -24.25
CA TYR A 131 13.95 -31.98 -24.41
C TYR A 131 12.87 -30.94 -24.12
N ARG A 132 11.65 -31.11 -24.65
CA ARG A 132 10.51 -30.24 -24.35
C ARG A 132 10.13 -30.26 -22.87
N THR A 133 10.21 -31.43 -22.22
CA THR A 133 9.94 -31.56 -20.79
C THR A 133 10.99 -30.82 -19.95
N GLU A 134 12.27 -30.92 -20.32
CA GLU A 134 13.35 -30.22 -19.61
C GLU A 134 13.21 -28.70 -19.73
N ARG A 135 12.98 -28.20 -20.95
CA ARG A 135 12.71 -26.77 -21.17
C ARG A 135 11.53 -26.24 -20.37
N LEU A 136 10.45 -27.04 -20.26
CA LEU A 136 9.29 -26.64 -19.46
C LEU A 136 9.63 -26.61 -17.95
N ARG A 137 10.50 -27.52 -17.49
CA ARG A 137 11.00 -27.51 -16.12
C ARG A 137 11.90 -26.31 -15.84
N GLU A 138 12.82 -26.00 -16.74
CA GLU A 138 13.68 -24.81 -16.65
C GLU A 138 12.84 -23.53 -16.57
N THR A 139 11.88 -23.36 -17.49
CA THR A 139 10.98 -22.20 -17.49
C THR A 139 10.13 -22.11 -16.21
N LEU A 140 9.68 -23.22 -15.63
CA LEU A 140 9.02 -23.23 -14.33
C LEU A 140 9.93 -22.73 -13.20
N ILE A 141 11.20 -23.16 -13.19
CA ILE A 141 12.19 -22.70 -12.20
C ILE A 141 12.44 -21.19 -12.38
N THR A 142 12.65 -20.74 -13.62
CA THR A 142 12.84 -19.32 -13.93
C THR A 142 11.62 -18.50 -13.53
N LEU A 143 10.41 -18.96 -13.81
CA LEU A 143 9.17 -18.26 -13.44
C LEU A 143 9.03 -18.10 -11.93
N LYS A 144 9.32 -19.16 -11.15
CA LYS A 144 9.31 -19.11 -9.69
C LYS A 144 10.28 -18.05 -9.18
N ALA A 145 11.53 -18.12 -9.64
CA ALA A 145 12.57 -17.17 -9.25
C ALA A 145 12.18 -15.73 -9.61
N ILE A 146 11.69 -15.49 -10.84
CA ILE A 146 11.25 -14.15 -11.27
C ILE A 146 10.09 -13.65 -10.42
N CYS A 147 9.07 -14.47 -10.15
CA CYS A 147 7.93 -14.02 -9.35
C CYS A 147 8.36 -13.65 -7.92
N GLU A 148 9.22 -14.44 -7.30
CA GLU A 148 9.77 -14.13 -5.97
C GLU A 148 10.60 -12.83 -6.01
N THR A 149 11.58 -12.73 -6.91
CA THR A 149 12.48 -11.57 -6.97
C THR A 149 11.79 -10.28 -7.37
N GLU A 150 10.86 -10.33 -8.33
CA GLU A 150 10.13 -9.16 -8.82
C GLU A 150 9.09 -8.68 -7.81
N VAL A 151 8.35 -9.59 -7.15
CA VAL A 151 7.40 -9.17 -6.11
C VAL A 151 8.13 -8.52 -4.94
N ASP A 152 9.27 -9.08 -4.53
CA ASP A 152 10.09 -8.51 -3.46
C ASP A 152 10.66 -7.13 -3.86
N SER A 153 11.21 -7.00 -5.08
CA SER A 153 11.74 -5.72 -5.57
C SER A 153 10.65 -4.65 -5.67
N MET A 154 9.47 -5.01 -6.17
CA MET A 154 8.32 -4.11 -6.27
C MET A 154 7.81 -3.64 -4.89
N SER A 155 7.99 -4.47 -3.86
CA SER A 155 7.48 -4.21 -2.50
C SER A 155 8.44 -3.40 -1.63
N PHE A 156 9.75 -3.62 -1.75
CA PHE A 156 10.73 -3.12 -0.76
C PHE A 156 11.86 -2.27 -1.31
N ASP A 157 12.13 -2.28 -2.62
CA ASP A 157 13.23 -1.52 -3.24
C ASP A 157 12.81 -0.96 -4.62
N GLY A 158 11.51 -0.67 -4.74
CA GLY A 158 10.87 -0.35 -6.01
C GLY A 158 10.27 1.04 -6.02
N LEU A 159 9.60 1.36 -7.12
CA LEU A 159 8.87 2.63 -7.30
C LEU A 159 7.80 2.87 -6.22
N LEU A 160 7.29 1.81 -5.57
CA LEU A 160 6.36 1.95 -4.45
C LEU A 160 7.05 2.61 -3.24
N ASP A 161 8.24 2.14 -2.87
CA ASP A 161 8.98 2.69 -1.73
C ASP A 161 9.37 4.16 -1.98
N GLU A 162 9.91 4.46 -3.17
CA GLU A 162 10.21 5.83 -3.57
C GLU A 162 8.96 6.73 -3.53
N ALA A 163 7.81 6.22 -3.95
CA ALA A 163 6.56 6.96 -3.89
C ALA A 163 6.09 7.20 -2.46
N LEU A 164 6.25 6.23 -1.56
CA LEU A 164 5.92 6.39 -0.14
C LEU A 164 6.84 7.42 0.53
N LEU A 165 8.13 7.43 0.21
CA LEU A 165 9.07 8.47 0.67
C LEU A 165 8.66 9.86 0.17
N ASN A 166 8.30 9.98 -1.11
CA ASN A 166 7.79 11.25 -1.65
C ASN A 166 6.50 11.69 -0.95
N LEU A 167 5.59 10.76 -0.62
CA LEU A 167 4.38 11.06 0.14
C LEU A 167 4.70 11.54 1.56
N GLN A 168 5.71 10.97 2.21
CA GLN A 168 6.19 11.43 3.52
C GLN A 168 6.71 12.87 3.47
N ASP A 169 7.50 13.21 2.45
CA ASP A 169 8.01 14.57 2.24
C ASP A 169 6.89 15.58 1.95
N GLU A 170 5.91 15.21 1.11
CA GLU A 170 4.74 16.05 0.86
C GLU A 170 3.89 16.20 2.12
N TYR A 171 3.73 15.14 2.93
CA TYR A 171 3.02 15.18 4.20
C TYR A 171 3.69 16.15 5.17
N GLU A 172 5.00 16.05 5.38
CA GLU A 172 5.76 16.96 6.24
C GLU A 172 5.69 18.40 5.71
N GLY A 173 5.82 18.57 4.39
CA GLY A 173 5.74 19.87 3.71
C GLY A 173 4.38 20.55 3.87
N LEU A 174 3.29 19.79 3.72
CA LEU A 174 1.94 20.27 3.96
C LEU A 174 1.72 20.60 5.43
N LEU A 175 2.14 19.71 6.33
CA LEU A 175 2.09 19.97 7.76
C LEU A 175 2.80 21.27 8.10
N LYS A 176 3.99 21.55 7.52
CA LYS A 176 4.77 22.80 7.68
C LYS A 176 4.12 24.05 7.08
N LYS A 177 3.21 23.90 6.12
CA LYS A 177 2.45 25.02 5.52
C LYS A 177 1.12 25.31 6.22
N LEU A 178 0.51 24.31 6.86
CA LEU A 178 -0.74 24.51 7.60
C LEU A 178 -0.59 25.65 8.62
N ARG A 179 -1.48 26.65 8.50
CA ARG A 179 -1.51 27.78 9.41
C ARG A 179 -2.04 27.35 10.76
N HIS A 180 -1.40 27.80 11.83
CA HIS A 180 -1.96 27.78 13.17
C HIS A 180 -2.10 29.23 13.60
N GLN A 181 -3.16 29.56 14.32
CA GLN A 181 -3.29 30.89 14.92
C GLN A 181 -2.02 31.17 15.75
N ASN A 182 -1.22 32.13 15.29
CA ASN A 182 -0.02 32.55 15.98
C ASN A 182 -0.43 33.32 17.23
N ILE A 183 0.15 32.96 18.37
CA ILE A 183 -0.13 33.59 19.68
C ILE A 183 0.10 35.12 19.64
N GLY A 184 0.97 35.62 18.75
CA GLY A 184 1.31 37.04 18.63
C GLY A 184 0.48 37.87 17.63
N GLU A 185 -0.47 37.30 16.89
CA GLU A 185 -1.29 38.08 15.93
C GLU A 185 -2.47 38.81 16.61
N HIS A 186 -2.67 38.63 17.92
CA HIS A 186 -3.69 39.33 18.69
C HIS A 186 -3.24 40.66 19.33
N GLN A 187 -2.00 41.11 19.11
CA GLN A 187 -1.52 42.40 19.63
C GLN A 187 -1.71 43.58 18.65
N GLY A 188 -2.13 43.33 17.41
CA GLY A 188 -2.45 44.38 16.44
C GLY A 188 -3.96 44.57 16.26
N GLU A 189 -4.48 45.69 16.76
CA GLU A 189 -5.78 46.29 16.41
C GLU A 189 -7.02 45.43 16.71
N ALA A 190 -7.45 45.45 17.96
CA ALA A 190 -8.86 45.31 18.30
C ALA A 190 -9.60 46.60 17.93
N VAL A 191 -9.86 46.81 16.63
CA VAL A 191 -10.82 47.81 16.16
C VAL A 191 -11.96 47.08 15.45
N ASP A 192 -13.08 47.09 16.17
CA ASP A 192 -14.45 46.86 15.73
C ASP A 192 -14.87 45.43 15.36
N GLY A 193 -16.03 45.07 15.90
CA GLY A 193 -16.59 43.74 15.87
C GLY A 193 -16.98 43.29 14.47
N LYS A 194 -17.03 41.95 14.32
CA LYS A 194 -17.55 41.19 13.17
C LYS A 194 -16.52 40.81 12.09
N TYR A 195 -15.54 40.01 12.49
CA TYR A 195 -15.06 38.92 11.65
C TYR A 195 -15.02 37.63 12.46
N LEU A 196 -15.94 36.71 12.15
CA LEU A 196 -15.76 35.30 12.44
C LEU A 196 -14.55 34.84 11.60
N VAL A 197 -13.35 35.04 12.14
CA VAL A 197 -12.12 34.51 11.55
C VAL A 197 -12.30 33.00 11.52
N SER A 198 -12.47 32.46 10.31
CA SER A 198 -12.60 31.01 10.07
C SER A 198 -11.47 30.30 10.81
N ASN A 199 -11.82 29.54 11.86
CA ASN A 199 -10.91 28.86 12.78
C ASN A 199 -10.23 27.63 12.17
N SER A 200 -10.20 27.49 10.84
CA SER A 200 -9.79 26.26 10.18
C SER A 200 -8.27 26.12 10.18
N LEU A 201 -7.77 24.95 10.62
CA LEU A 201 -6.35 24.57 10.64
C LEU A 201 -5.69 24.54 9.25
N GLY A 202 -6.47 24.68 8.19
CA GLY A 202 -6.10 24.74 6.78
C GLY A 202 -7.34 24.94 5.91
N SER A 203 -7.18 24.88 4.59
CA SER A 203 -8.29 24.67 3.67
C SER A 203 -8.79 23.23 3.76
N GLU A 204 -10.08 23.00 3.49
CA GLU A 204 -10.69 21.66 3.50
C GLU A 204 -9.93 20.66 2.61
N LEU A 205 -9.42 21.15 1.47
CA LEU A 205 -8.67 20.35 0.50
C LEU A 205 -7.29 19.94 1.04
N GLU A 206 -6.60 20.80 1.79
CA GLU A 206 -5.34 20.44 2.46
C GLU A 206 -5.55 19.38 3.55
N VAL A 207 -6.64 19.49 4.32
CA VAL A 207 -6.99 18.51 5.36
C VAL A 207 -7.33 17.17 4.73
N GLU A 208 -8.10 17.16 3.64
CA GLU A 208 -8.44 15.94 2.91
C GLU A 208 -7.20 15.27 2.31
N VAL A 209 -6.29 16.05 1.71
CA VAL A 209 -5.02 15.52 1.19
C VAL A 209 -4.19 14.89 2.31
N LEU A 210 -4.02 15.59 3.44
CA LEU A 210 -3.28 15.04 4.58
C LEU A 210 -3.93 13.76 5.12
N ARG A 211 -5.26 13.72 5.18
CA ARG A 211 -6.01 12.52 5.56
C ARG A 211 -5.70 11.37 4.60
N ARG A 212 -5.82 11.59 3.29
CA ARG A 212 -5.53 10.56 2.27
C ARG A 212 -4.10 10.04 2.34
N ILE A 213 -3.12 10.95 2.45
CA ILE A 213 -1.72 10.56 2.58
C ILE A 213 -1.51 9.73 3.86
N SER A 214 -2.09 10.15 4.99
CA SER A 214 -1.96 9.41 6.24
C SER A 214 -2.58 8.02 6.19
N GLU A 215 -3.70 7.84 5.48
CA GLU A 215 -4.35 6.55 5.28
C GLU A 215 -3.49 5.61 4.42
N THR A 216 -2.94 6.12 3.32
CA THR A 216 -2.02 5.36 2.45
C THR A 216 -0.75 4.99 3.19
N LEU A 217 -0.14 5.92 3.95
CA LEU A 217 1.06 5.62 4.74
C LEU A 217 0.76 4.62 5.87
N ALA A 218 -0.38 4.74 6.55
CA ALA A 218 -0.79 3.77 7.56
C ALA A 218 -1.04 2.37 6.99
N ALA A 219 -1.62 2.29 5.78
CA ALA A 219 -1.80 1.02 5.09
C ALA A 219 -0.46 0.38 4.68
N ASN A 220 0.63 1.14 4.63
CA ASN A 220 2.00 0.70 4.32
C ASN A 220 2.91 0.68 5.56
N ASP A 221 2.34 0.50 6.75
CA ASP A 221 3.07 0.38 8.03
C ASP A 221 3.99 1.59 8.36
N CYS A 222 3.71 2.76 7.75
CA CYS A 222 4.46 4.01 7.95
C CYS A 222 3.76 4.97 8.96
N LEU A 223 2.84 4.45 9.79
CA LEU A 223 2.03 5.29 10.70
C LEU A 223 2.87 5.97 11.78
N ASP A 224 3.81 5.25 12.40
CA ASP A 224 4.65 5.78 13.47
C ASP A 224 5.47 6.98 12.98
N ILE A 225 6.03 6.86 11.78
CA ILE A 225 6.78 7.94 11.11
C ILE A 225 5.86 9.15 10.86
N CYS A 226 4.60 8.94 10.46
CA CYS A 226 3.62 10.03 10.30
C CYS A 226 3.33 10.75 11.62
N ILE A 227 3.19 10.00 12.72
CA ILE A 227 2.96 10.55 14.06
C ILE A 227 4.17 11.37 14.49
N ASP A 228 5.37 10.82 14.35
CA ASP A 228 6.61 11.50 14.72
C ASP A 228 6.78 12.81 13.95
N MET A 229 6.54 12.82 12.64
CA MET A 229 6.56 14.04 11.83
C MET A 229 5.52 15.05 12.32
N PHE A 230 4.29 14.61 12.60
CA PHE A 230 3.23 15.49 13.11
C PHE A 230 3.61 16.12 14.45
N VAL A 231 4.05 15.31 15.42
CA VAL A 231 4.48 15.78 16.74
C VAL A 231 5.64 16.75 16.59
N LYS A 232 6.68 16.40 15.82
CA LYS A 232 7.85 17.24 15.58
C LYS A 232 7.46 18.60 15.01
N VAL A 233 6.62 18.64 13.97
CA VAL A 233 6.19 19.90 13.33
C VAL A 233 5.36 20.75 14.30
N ARG A 234 4.45 20.13 15.07
CA ARG A 234 3.62 20.83 16.06
C ARG A 234 4.45 21.36 17.22
N TYR A 235 5.42 20.58 17.70
CA TYR A 235 6.34 20.95 18.77
C TYR A 235 7.24 22.12 18.38
N ILE A 236 7.90 22.07 17.22
CA ILE A 236 8.75 23.16 16.73
C ILE A 236 7.96 24.47 16.65
N ARG A 237 6.70 24.40 16.19
CA ARG A 237 5.82 25.57 16.17
C ARG A 237 5.39 26.04 17.54
N ALA A 238 5.15 25.11 18.47
CA ALA A 238 4.88 25.43 19.88
C ALA A 238 6.02 26.22 20.48
N ALA A 239 7.23 25.69 20.35
CA ALA A 239 8.45 26.32 20.83
C ALA A 239 8.61 27.71 20.20
N LYS A 240 8.48 27.85 18.87
CA LYS A 240 8.56 29.15 18.20
C LYS A 240 7.51 30.15 18.70
N ALA A 241 6.27 29.72 18.89
CA ALA A 241 5.21 30.60 19.38
C ALA A 241 5.45 31.04 20.83
N LEU A 242 5.96 30.15 21.68
CA LEU A 242 6.35 30.46 23.05
C LEU A 242 7.58 31.38 23.10
N MET A 243 8.60 31.15 22.26
CA MET A 243 9.79 32.02 22.18
C MET A 243 9.43 33.44 21.72
N ARG A 244 8.37 33.63 20.92
CA ARG A 244 7.87 34.97 20.53
C ARG A 244 7.28 35.76 21.69
N LEU A 245 6.89 35.10 22.77
CA LEU A 245 6.46 35.76 24.00
C LEU A 245 7.65 36.28 24.84
N SER A 246 8.88 36.20 24.30
CA SER A 246 10.13 36.62 24.95
C SER A 246 10.19 36.19 26.42
N PRO A 247 10.29 34.89 26.70
CA PRO A 247 10.32 34.35 28.06
C PRO A 247 11.63 34.67 28.79
N ASP A 248 12.26 35.81 28.50
CA ASP A 248 13.52 36.26 29.11
C ASP A 248 13.40 36.50 30.63
N TYR A 249 12.17 36.60 31.12
CA TYR A 249 11.81 36.66 32.53
C TYR A 249 11.78 35.27 33.21
N LEU A 250 11.83 34.18 32.44
CA LEU A 250 11.96 32.78 32.91
C LEU A 250 13.41 32.30 32.79
N LYS A 251 14.37 33.14 33.17
CA LYS A 251 15.76 32.68 33.31
C LYS A 251 15.83 31.61 34.40
N THR A 252 16.75 30.68 34.23
CA THR A 252 17.14 29.76 35.31
C THR A 252 17.90 30.55 36.36
N TYR A 253 17.17 31.17 37.28
CA TYR A 253 17.74 31.76 38.49
C TYR A 253 18.11 30.64 39.45
N THR A 254 19.26 30.78 40.13
CA THR A 254 19.55 29.93 41.28
C THR A 254 18.63 30.29 42.46
N PRO A 255 18.33 29.38 43.40
CA PRO A 255 17.51 29.69 44.56
C PRO A 255 18.03 30.91 45.34
N GLU A 256 19.35 31.07 45.44
CA GLU A 256 20.00 32.18 46.10
C GLU A 256 19.77 33.52 45.36
N GLU A 257 19.77 33.50 44.02
CA GLU A 257 19.47 34.69 43.19
C GLU A 257 17.98 35.10 43.28
N ILE A 258 17.08 34.15 43.54
CA ILE A 258 15.66 34.45 43.74
C ILE A 258 15.43 35.11 45.10
N ASP A 259 16.11 34.63 46.14
CA ASP A 259 16.00 35.19 47.50
C ASP A 259 16.56 36.62 47.61
N GLU A 260 17.53 36.99 46.76
CA GLU A 260 18.09 38.35 46.68
C GLU A 260 17.30 39.29 45.75
N MET A 261 16.30 38.78 45.00
CA MET A 261 15.56 39.57 44.02
C MET A 261 14.48 40.43 44.68
N GLU A 262 14.37 41.69 44.25
CA GLU A 262 13.28 42.58 44.64
C GLU A 262 11.91 41.95 44.34
N TRP A 263 11.05 41.90 45.36
CA TRP A 263 9.74 41.25 45.27
C TRP A 263 8.88 41.78 44.12
N GLU A 264 8.95 43.09 43.82
CA GLU A 264 8.21 43.71 42.71
C GLU A 264 8.63 43.16 41.33
N SER A 265 9.91 42.80 41.17
CA SER A 265 10.44 42.19 39.94
C SER A 265 9.99 40.73 39.81
N LEU A 266 9.97 40.00 40.93
CA LEU A 266 9.46 38.63 40.98
C LEU A 266 7.96 38.58 40.67
N GLU A 267 7.16 39.45 41.31
CA GLU A 267 5.72 39.56 41.11
C GLU A 267 5.37 39.90 39.67
N THR A 268 6.12 40.83 39.05
CA THR A 268 5.95 41.17 37.62
C THR A 268 6.25 39.96 36.71
N SER A 269 7.30 39.20 37.02
CA SER A 269 7.67 37.99 36.25
C SER A 269 6.63 36.87 36.40
N ILE A 270 6.07 36.67 37.59
CA ILE A 270 4.98 35.71 37.84
C ILE A 270 3.70 36.14 37.11
N ALA A 271 3.34 37.42 37.16
CA ALA A 271 2.16 37.94 36.46
C ALA A 271 2.27 37.78 34.94
N LEU A 272 3.45 38.07 34.36
CA LEU A 272 3.75 37.83 32.94
C LEU A 272 3.70 36.34 32.59
N TRP A 273 4.21 35.48 33.46
CA TRP A 273 4.12 34.02 33.28
C TRP A 273 2.67 33.55 33.23
N ILE A 274 1.83 33.98 34.17
CA ILE A 274 0.41 33.61 34.22
C ILE A 274 -0.30 34.06 32.94
N GLN A 275 -0.08 35.29 32.48
CA GLN A 275 -0.67 35.80 31.24
C GLN A 275 -0.23 35.01 30.01
N HIS A 276 1.07 34.74 29.87
CA HIS A 276 1.61 33.95 28.76
C HIS A 276 1.10 32.50 28.79
N PHE A 277 0.97 31.89 29.97
CA PHE A 277 0.43 30.56 30.16
C PHE A 277 -1.06 30.50 29.77
N GLU A 278 -1.86 31.45 30.23
CA GLU A 278 -3.28 31.53 29.83
C GLU A 278 -3.46 31.69 28.32
N LEU A 279 -2.66 32.54 27.67
CA LEU A 279 -2.69 32.72 26.21
C LEU A 279 -2.29 31.45 25.47
N ALA A 280 -1.25 30.74 25.95
CA ALA A 280 -0.81 29.48 25.37
C ALA A 280 -1.90 28.39 25.49
N VAL A 281 -2.49 28.24 26.67
CA VAL A 281 -3.57 27.28 26.95
C VAL A 281 -4.82 27.61 26.10
N LYS A 282 -5.30 28.85 26.12
CA LYS A 282 -6.51 29.26 25.37
C LYS A 282 -6.36 29.05 23.85
N ASN A 283 -5.17 29.28 23.28
CA ASN A 283 -4.91 29.04 21.86
C ASN A 283 -4.77 27.54 21.50
N ARG A 284 -4.23 26.72 22.41
CA ARG A 284 -4.15 25.25 22.22
C ARG A 284 -5.51 24.58 22.29
N PHE A 285 -6.36 24.99 23.24
CA PHE A 285 -7.71 24.43 23.37
C PHE A 285 -8.69 24.92 22.30
N ARG A 286 -8.45 26.09 21.67
CA ARG A 286 -9.23 26.52 20.49
C ARG A 286 -8.88 25.72 19.23
N SER A 287 -7.61 25.35 19.04
CA SER A 287 -7.16 24.54 17.89
C SER A 287 -7.48 23.05 17.99
N ARG A 288 -7.86 22.54 19.17
CA ARG A 288 -8.26 21.13 19.39
C ARG A 288 -9.78 20.89 19.20
N LYS A 289 -10.60 21.94 19.12
CA LYS A 289 -12.08 21.84 19.10
C LYS A 289 -12.70 21.60 17.72
N GLU A 290 -11.93 21.57 16.63
CA GLU A 290 -12.42 20.98 15.38
C GLU A 290 -12.25 19.45 15.48
N PRO A 291 -13.34 18.67 15.59
CA PRO A 291 -13.23 17.24 15.65
C PRO A 291 -12.77 16.73 14.29
N LEU A 292 -11.68 15.95 14.26
CA LEU A 292 -11.58 14.86 13.31
C LEU A 292 -12.85 14.01 13.50
N GLN A 293 -13.87 14.19 12.66
CA GLN A 293 -15.05 13.34 12.71
C GLN A 293 -14.63 11.91 12.33
N PRO A 294 -14.96 10.89 13.15
CA PRO A 294 -14.79 9.51 12.76
C PRO A 294 -15.82 9.17 11.70
N SER A 295 -15.36 8.75 10.52
CA SER A 295 -16.23 8.30 9.44
C SER A 295 -17.03 7.07 9.91
N SER A 296 -18.31 7.28 10.17
CA SER A 296 -19.25 6.17 10.39
C SER A 296 -19.60 5.56 9.04
N ARG A 297 -18.79 4.61 8.57
CA ARG A 297 -19.26 3.58 7.63
C ARG A 297 -19.16 2.22 8.31
N LYS A 298 -20.34 1.67 8.62
CA LYS A 298 -20.54 0.30 9.08
C LYS A 298 -19.93 -0.66 8.06
N HIS A 299 -18.83 -1.30 8.41
CA HIS A 299 -18.56 -2.67 8.00
C HIS A 299 -18.04 -3.45 9.22
N HIS A 300 -18.70 -4.58 9.47
CA HIS A 300 -18.44 -5.50 10.57
C HIS A 300 -17.00 -6.02 10.54
N GLY A 301 -16.36 -6.00 11.71
CA GLY A 301 -15.25 -6.90 12.02
C GLY A 301 -13.89 -6.23 12.16
N ARG A 302 -13.59 -5.70 13.35
CA ARG A 302 -12.34 -5.84 14.13
C ARG A 302 -12.26 -4.68 15.13
N ASN A 303 -12.59 -5.01 16.38
CA ASN A 303 -12.43 -4.11 17.53
C ASN A 303 -10.94 -3.86 17.78
N GLY A 304 -10.50 -2.60 17.70
CA GLY A 304 -9.14 -2.19 18.02
C GLY A 304 -8.82 -0.69 17.91
N LEU A 305 -9.57 0.07 17.09
CA LEU A 305 -9.19 1.44 16.71
C LEU A 305 -9.77 2.59 17.56
N ALA A 306 -10.50 2.32 18.64
CA ALA A 306 -11.14 3.37 19.45
C ALA A 306 -10.39 3.77 20.73
N ARG A 307 -9.17 3.24 20.99
CA ARG A 307 -8.50 3.42 22.29
C ARG A 307 -7.20 4.23 22.32
N VAL A 308 -6.65 4.65 21.18
CA VAL A 308 -5.31 5.26 21.17
C VAL A 308 -5.33 6.80 21.27
N PHE A 309 -6.49 7.46 21.11
CA PHE A 309 -6.58 8.93 21.19
C PHE A 309 -7.12 9.48 22.52
N HIS A 310 -7.29 8.63 23.55
CA HIS A 310 -7.91 9.05 24.81
C HIS A 310 -7.09 8.81 26.08
N GLN A 311 -5.87 8.30 25.98
CA GLN A 311 -4.96 8.17 27.12
C GLN A 311 -3.57 8.67 26.74
N ASP A 312 -3.05 9.56 27.58
CA ASP A 312 -1.67 10.03 27.66
C ASP A 312 -1.22 11.11 26.66
N CYS A 313 -1.75 12.33 26.86
CA CYS A 313 -1.03 13.62 27.02
C CYS A 313 -1.99 14.82 26.97
#